data_AF-A0A9D4SXI6-F1
#
_entry.id   AF-A0A9D4SXI6-F1
#
_cell.length_a   1.000
_cell.length_b   1.000
_cell.length_c   1.000
_cell.angle_alpha   90.00
_cell.angle_beta   90.00
_cell.angle_gamma   90.00
#
_symmetry.space_group_name_H-M   'P 1'
#
loop_
_entity.id
_entity.type
_entity.pdbx_description
1 polymer ?
#
loop_
_entity_poly.entity_id
_entity_poly.type
_entity_poly.pdbx_seq_one_letter_code
_entity_poly.pdbx_strand_id
1 'polypeptide(L)'
;MKTSARLYTYSLKHSYLPPEVSRLFGALMPSEGHVKRMCRILRSEACRQVRFYSDCLQVVNRNELPLPSAQKRFLEDLRLASQTADFLWGNLVARLPRSRHQYPEQGKDVMVLGDASIPKNVADLLKLGPKFCEHPALDKTELLGLVRTAAGKARTDEVDRCIREGVDCLPQKIFFLPNRFCWSWENDLQETLCGDKTSDAAPASSDSGATGSQPTTGNDAPPESPSPGSTTLGSTGKSLFSGK
;
A
#
# COMPACT_ATOMS: atom_id res chain seq x y z
N MET A 1 4.29 2.14 -7.66
CA MET A 1 3.09 1.47 -7.11
C MET A 1 3.33 0.86 -5.73
N LYS A 2 4.35 -0.01 -5.53
CA LYS A 2 4.72 -0.52 -4.19
C LYS A 2 5.03 0.58 -3.17
N THR A 3 5.70 1.65 -3.61
CA THR A 3 5.98 2.86 -2.82
C THR A 3 4.72 3.49 -2.23
N SER A 4 3.65 3.62 -3.02
CA SER A 4 2.37 4.17 -2.58
C SER A 4 1.71 3.30 -1.52
N ALA A 5 1.71 1.96 -1.69
CA ALA A 5 1.17 1.04 -0.68
C ALA A 5 1.91 1.15 0.67
N ARG A 6 3.24 1.32 0.62
CA ARG A 6 4.06 1.56 1.81
C ARG A 6 3.78 2.92 2.44
N LEU A 7 3.60 3.98 1.65
CA LEU A 7 3.21 5.30 2.13
C LEU A 7 1.88 5.26 2.90
N TYR A 8 0.86 4.59 2.36
CA TYR A 8 -0.42 4.46 3.06
C TYR A 8 -0.30 3.60 4.33
N THR A 9 0.54 2.57 4.32
CA THR A 9 0.83 1.78 5.53
C THR A 9 1.52 2.62 6.60
N TYR A 10 2.49 3.43 6.22
CA TYR A 10 3.14 4.40 7.12
C TYR A 10 2.10 5.38 7.68
N SER A 11 1.25 5.90 6.82
CA SER A 11 0.18 6.85 7.18
C SER A 11 -0.79 6.28 8.21
N LEU A 12 -1.15 5.01 8.07
CA LEU A 12 -2.01 4.30 9.03
C LEU A 12 -1.34 4.13 10.40
N LYS A 13 -0.03 3.90 10.45
CA LYS A 13 0.72 3.70 11.70
C LYS A 13 1.02 4.99 12.43
N HIS A 14 1.29 6.07 11.70
CA HIS A 14 1.76 7.34 12.26
C HIS A 14 0.68 8.45 12.25
N SER A 15 -0.56 8.11 11.87
CA SER A 15 -1.67 9.06 11.67
C SER A 15 -1.29 10.24 10.77
N TYR A 16 -0.39 10.01 9.81
CA TYR A 16 -0.01 10.99 8.81
C TYR A 16 -1.11 11.11 7.75
N LEU A 17 -1.39 12.33 7.29
CA LEU A 17 -2.34 12.61 6.20
C LEU A 17 -1.58 12.74 4.88
N PRO A 18 -1.67 11.76 3.96
CA PRO A 18 -1.05 11.90 2.65
C PRO A 18 -1.63 13.10 1.89
N PRO A 19 -0.80 13.85 1.14
CA PRO A 19 -1.27 14.96 0.31
C PRO A 19 -2.31 14.53 -0.73
N GLU A 20 -2.23 13.30 -1.24
CA GLU A 20 -3.22 12.71 -2.15
C GLU A 20 -4.58 12.59 -1.47
N VAL A 21 -4.60 12.12 -0.22
CA VAL A 21 -5.83 11.98 0.57
C VAL A 21 -6.38 13.35 0.90
N SER A 22 -5.52 14.30 1.31
CA SER A 22 -5.96 15.68 1.58
C SER A 22 -6.62 16.32 0.36
N ARG A 23 -6.05 16.12 -0.83
CA ARG A 23 -6.61 16.65 -2.09
C ARG A 23 -8.00 16.10 -2.42
N LEU A 24 -8.30 14.85 -2.05
CA LEU A 24 -9.62 14.25 -2.27
C LEU A 24 -10.73 14.95 -1.48
N PHE A 25 -10.40 15.56 -0.33
CA PHE A 25 -11.38 16.28 0.49
C PHE A 25 -11.43 17.79 0.18
N GLY A 26 -10.62 18.27 -0.75
CA GLY A 26 -10.59 19.67 -1.16
C GLY A 26 -10.28 20.60 0.02
N ALA A 27 -11.19 21.54 0.29
CA ALA A 27 -11.06 22.50 1.40
C ALA A 27 -11.46 21.94 2.77
N LEU A 28 -12.11 20.77 2.81
CA LEU A 28 -12.58 20.18 4.06
C LEU A 28 -11.49 19.33 4.69
N MET A 29 -11.27 19.51 6.00
CA MET A 29 -10.37 18.65 6.76
C MET A 29 -11.07 17.34 7.12
N PRO A 30 -10.62 16.18 6.60
CA PRO A 30 -11.21 14.90 6.96
C PRO A 30 -10.90 14.55 8.41
N SER A 31 -11.86 13.91 9.08
CA SER A 31 -11.60 13.33 10.40
C SER A 31 -10.55 12.22 10.31
N GLU A 32 -9.79 11.99 11.39
CA GLU A 32 -8.75 10.95 11.42
C GLU A 32 -9.31 9.56 11.05
N GLY A 33 -10.54 9.26 11.48
CA GLY A 33 -11.23 8.02 11.13
C GLY A 33 -11.48 7.88 9.62
N HIS A 34 -11.86 8.97 8.95
CA HIS A 34 -12.00 8.99 7.49
C HIS A 34 -10.65 8.86 6.79
N VAL A 35 -9.61 9.55 7.25
CA VAL A 35 -8.25 9.43 6.71
C VAL A 35 -7.77 7.98 6.79
N LYS A 36 -7.91 7.33 7.96
CA LYS A 36 -7.54 5.92 8.15
C LYS A 36 -8.36 4.98 7.27
N ARG A 37 -9.63 5.29 6.98
CA ARG A 37 -10.44 4.51 6.04
C ARG A 37 -9.93 4.68 4.60
N MET A 38 -9.69 5.91 4.17
CA MET A 38 -9.17 6.22 2.84
C MET A 38 -7.79 5.62 2.59
N CYS A 39 -6.87 5.74 3.55
CA CYS A 39 -5.55 5.11 3.46
C CYS A 39 -5.65 3.58 3.34
N ARG A 40 -6.62 2.93 3.99
CA ARG A 40 -6.86 1.48 3.80
C ARG A 40 -7.33 1.15 2.39
N ILE A 41 -8.28 1.91 1.85
CA ILE A 41 -8.80 1.74 0.48
C ILE A 41 -7.66 1.92 -0.53
N LEU A 42 -6.94 3.05 -0.45
CA LEU A 42 -5.86 3.36 -1.37
C LEU A 42 -4.68 2.39 -1.25
N ARG A 43 -4.40 1.87 -0.04
CA ARG A 43 -3.43 0.78 0.13
C ARG A 43 -3.86 -0.47 -0.62
N SER A 44 -5.11 -0.90 -0.46
CA SER A 44 -5.64 -2.08 -1.16
C SER A 44 -5.59 -1.90 -2.67
N GLU A 45 -5.94 -0.71 -3.16
CA GLU A 45 -5.88 -0.37 -4.58
C GLU A 45 -4.44 -0.37 -5.11
N ALA A 46 -3.49 0.22 -4.37
CA ALA A 46 -2.08 0.15 -4.73
C ALA A 46 -1.54 -1.29 -4.73
N CYS A 47 -1.96 -2.16 -3.79
CA CYS A 47 -1.64 -3.58 -3.82
C CYS A 47 -2.21 -4.26 -5.09
N ARG A 48 -3.40 -3.86 -5.56
CA ARG A 48 -4.03 -4.38 -6.78
C ARG A 48 -3.27 -3.97 -8.04
N GLN A 49 -2.88 -2.70 -8.13
CA GLN A 49 -2.11 -2.18 -9.25
C GLN A 49 -0.74 -2.87 -9.39
N VAL A 50 -0.07 -3.19 -8.27
CA VAL A 50 1.19 -3.96 -8.31
C VAL A 50 0.99 -5.35 -8.91
N ARG A 51 -0.10 -6.05 -8.53
CA ARG A 51 -0.44 -7.36 -9.10
C ARG A 51 -0.73 -7.25 -10.59
N PHE A 52 -1.58 -6.30 -10.98
CA PHE A 52 -1.89 -6.05 -12.39
C PHE A 52 -0.62 -5.77 -13.21
N TYR A 53 0.29 -4.94 -12.71
CA TYR A 53 1.58 -4.69 -13.37
C TYR A 53 2.42 -5.96 -13.54
N SER A 54 2.48 -6.80 -12.50
CA SER A 54 3.16 -8.10 -12.58
C SER A 54 2.54 -9.00 -13.65
N ASP A 55 1.21 -9.06 -13.72
CA ASP A 55 0.49 -9.85 -14.73
C ASP A 55 0.80 -9.34 -16.14
N CYS A 56 0.80 -8.01 -16.34
CA CYS A 56 1.19 -7.40 -17.62
C CYS A 56 2.63 -7.75 -18.01
N LEU A 57 3.59 -7.65 -17.08
CA LEU A 57 4.97 -8.02 -17.35
C LEU A 57 5.11 -9.50 -17.74
N GLN A 58 4.33 -10.38 -17.12
CA GLN A 58 4.33 -11.80 -17.45
C GLN A 58 3.80 -12.05 -18.87
N VAL A 59 2.72 -11.37 -19.26
CA VAL A 59 2.13 -11.49 -20.61
C VAL A 59 3.11 -10.97 -21.67
N VAL A 60 3.71 -9.80 -21.46
CA VAL A 60 4.67 -9.21 -22.41
C VAL A 60 5.87 -10.14 -22.61
N ASN A 61 6.50 -10.60 -21.52
CA ASN A 61 7.66 -11.48 -21.60
C ASN A 61 7.34 -12.84 -22.27
N ARG A 62 6.15 -13.40 -22.02
CA ARG A 62 5.71 -14.65 -22.66
C ARG A 62 5.45 -14.52 -24.17
N ASN A 63 5.05 -13.34 -24.63
CA ASN A 63 4.78 -13.10 -26.04
C ASN A 63 6.07 -12.86 -26.86
N GLU A 64 7.12 -12.35 -26.23
CA GLU A 64 8.37 -11.96 -26.92
C GLU A 64 9.44 -13.06 -26.92
N LEU A 65 9.43 -13.97 -25.94
CA LEU A 65 10.53 -14.90 -25.69
C LEU A 65 10.06 -16.36 -25.50
N PRO A 66 10.90 -17.35 -25.84
CA PRO A 66 10.65 -18.75 -25.47
C PRO A 66 10.51 -18.92 -23.96
N LEU A 67 9.69 -19.89 -23.52
CA LEU A 67 9.26 -20.05 -22.12
C LEU A 67 10.39 -19.94 -21.06
N PRO A 68 11.56 -20.60 -21.22
CA PRO A 68 12.64 -20.50 -20.22
C PRO A 68 13.26 -19.11 -20.16
N SER A 69 13.46 -18.47 -21.32
CA SER A 69 14.02 -17.12 -21.43
C SER A 69 13.04 -16.06 -20.95
N ALA A 70 11.75 -16.22 -21.26
CA ALA A 70 10.66 -15.36 -20.81
C ALA A 70 10.56 -15.32 -19.28
N GLN A 71 10.64 -16.49 -18.64
CA GLN A 71 10.58 -16.58 -17.18
C GLN A 71 11.78 -15.91 -16.52
N LYS A 72 12.99 -16.16 -17.03
CA LYS A 72 14.20 -15.49 -16.52
C LYS A 72 14.08 -13.97 -16.64
N ARG A 73 13.67 -13.48 -17.81
CA ARG A 73 13.53 -12.03 -18.04
C ARG A 73 12.45 -11.40 -17.16
N PHE A 74 11.31 -12.06 -16.99
CA PHE A 74 10.25 -11.63 -16.08
C PHE A 74 10.75 -11.46 -14.63
N LEU A 75 11.55 -12.41 -14.13
CA LEU A 75 12.13 -12.31 -12.78
C LEU A 75 13.15 -11.17 -12.66
N GLU A 76 13.96 -10.95 -13.70
CA GLU A 76 14.89 -9.81 -13.77
C GLU A 76 14.13 -8.47 -13.74
N ASP A 77 13.08 -8.33 -14.53
CA ASP A 77 12.23 -7.12 -14.55
C ASP A 77 11.55 -6.89 -13.21
N LEU A 78 11.01 -7.93 -12.57
CA LEU A 78 10.42 -7.85 -11.23
C LEU A 78 11.45 -7.43 -10.18
N ARG A 79 12.67 -7.98 -10.25
CA ARG A 79 13.77 -7.61 -9.35
C ARG A 79 14.12 -6.13 -9.52
N LEU A 80 14.28 -5.67 -10.76
CA LEU A 80 14.57 -4.27 -11.07
C LEU A 80 13.47 -3.33 -10.57
N ALA A 81 12.20 -3.71 -10.80
CA ALA A 81 11.04 -2.95 -10.31
C ALA A 81 11.03 -2.88 -8.77
N SER A 82 11.40 -3.97 -8.08
CA SER A 82 11.50 -4.00 -6.62
C SER A 82 12.62 -3.09 -6.11
N GLN A 83 13.82 -3.20 -6.67
CA GLN A 83 14.97 -2.36 -6.29
C GLN A 83 14.67 -0.87 -6.50
N THR A 84 14.05 -0.53 -7.63
CA THR A 84 13.61 0.83 -7.93
C THR A 84 12.58 1.32 -6.91
N ALA A 85 11.62 0.47 -6.55
CA ALA A 85 10.64 0.83 -5.52
C ALA A 85 11.26 1.02 -4.14
N ASP A 86 12.24 0.19 -3.75
CA ASP A 86 12.97 0.32 -2.48
C ASP A 86 13.81 1.61 -2.44
N PHE A 87 14.51 1.92 -3.53
CA PHE A 87 15.25 3.18 -3.67
C PHE A 87 14.34 4.40 -3.53
N LEU A 88 13.23 4.43 -4.29
CA LEU A 88 12.25 5.52 -4.22
C LEU A 88 11.61 5.61 -2.82
N TRP A 89 11.39 4.47 -2.15
CA TRP A 89 10.88 4.45 -0.78
C TRP A 89 11.88 5.07 0.20
N GLY A 90 13.18 4.75 0.10
CA GLY A 90 14.22 5.37 0.91
C GLY A 90 14.23 6.90 0.80
N ASN A 91 14.17 7.40 -0.44
CA ASN A 91 14.11 8.85 -0.72
C ASN A 91 12.84 9.51 -0.17
N LEU A 92 11.70 8.82 -0.28
CA LEU A 92 10.43 9.33 0.23
C LEU A 92 10.41 9.37 1.76
N VAL A 93 10.81 8.28 2.42
CA VAL A 93 10.81 8.15 3.90
C VAL A 93 11.68 9.20 4.56
N ALA A 94 12.83 9.54 3.97
CA ALA A 94 13.70 10.60 4.47
C ALA A 94 13.00 11.96 4.56
N ARG A 95 11.98 12.20 3.72
CA ARG A 95 11.19 13.44 3.65
C ARG A 95 9.88 13.38 4.44
N LEU A 96 9.47 12.20 4.90
CA LEU A 96 8.23 12.06 5.67
C LEU A 96 8.44 12.59 7.10
N PRO A 97 7.47 13.34 7.64
CA PRO A 97 7.56 13.81 9.01
C PRO A 97 7.58 12.61 9.97
N ARG A 98 8.60 12.54 10.82
CA ARG A 98 8.71 11.51 11.87
C ARG A 98 7.76 11.75 13.04
N SER A 99 7.36 13.02 13.23
CA SER A 99 6.42 13.40 14.27
C SER A 99 5.01 13.00 13.87
N ARG A 100 4.23 12.50 14.84
CA ARG A 100 2.79 12.34 14.64
C ARG A 100 2.25 13.70 14.28
N HIS A 101 1.59 13.79 13.13
CA HIS A 101 0.86 15.02 12.80
C HIS A 101 -0.18 15.18 13.91
N GLN A 102 0.04 16.18 14.77
CA GLN A 102 -1.00 16.62 15.67
C GLN A 102 -2.07 17.17 14.73
N TYR A 103 -3.16 16.43 14.58
CA TYR A 103 -4.38 17.04 14.07
C TYR A 103 -4.58 18.26 14.96
N PRO A 104 -4.72 19.48 14.39
CA PRO A 104 -5.08 20.62 15.20
C PRO A 104 -6.26 20.17 16.04
N GLU A 105 -6.11 20.21 17.37
CA GLU A 105 -7.15 19.74 18.29
C GLU A 105 -8.46 20.34 17.78
N GLN A 106 -9.31 19.51 17.19
CA GLN A 106 -10.59 19.94 16.64
C GLN A 106 -11.46 20.19 17.86
N GLY A 107 -11.28 21.37 18.43
CA GLY A 107 -11.74 21.66 19.77
C GLY A 107 -11.56 23.12 20.10
N LYS A 108 -12.48 23.96 19.60
CA LYS A 108 -13.46 24.60 20.50
C LYS A 108 -14.43 25.53 19.78
N ASP A 109 -14.10 26.02 18.59
CA ASP A 109 -14.90 27.06 17.95
C ASP A 109 -15.61 26.57 16.70
N VAL A 110 -16.94 26.65 16.74
CA VAL A 110 -17.82 26.43 15.59
C VAL A 110 -17.64 27.64 14.68
N MET A 111 -16.94 27.44 13.56
CA MET A 111 -16.79 28.50 12.57
C MET A 111 -18.11 28.71 11.85
N VAL A 112 -18.76 29.84 12.11
CA VAL A 112 -19.98 30.26 11.40
C VAL A 112 -19.55 30.95 10.11
N LEU A 113 -19.98 30.41 8.97
CA LEU A 113 -19.73 31.05 7.67
C LEU A 113 -20.83 32.09 7.41
N GLY A 114 -20.45 33.38 7.42
CA GLY A 114 -21.36 34.51 7.16
C GLY A 114 -22.03 35.08 8.41
N ASP A 115 -23.02 35.96 8.20
CA ASP A 115 -23.70 36.71 9.28
C ASP A 115 -24.85 35.94 9.96
N ALA A 116 -24.78 34.61 9.94
CA ALA A 116 -25.81 33.78 10.56
C ALA A 116 -25.63 33.75 12.09
N SER A 117 -26.72 33.91 12.84
CA SER A 117 -26.71 33.69 14.29
C SER A 117 -27.10 32.24 14.58
N ILE A 118 -26.19 31.46 15.15
CA ILE A 118 -26.49 30.10 15.60
C ILE A 118 -27.02 30.16 17.05
N PRO A 119 -28.23 29.66 17.33
CA PRO A 119 -28.75 29.54 18.69
C PRO A 119 -27.80 28.76 19.61
N LYS A 120 -27.63 29.20 20.87
CA LYS A 120 -26.65 28.63 21.81
C LYS A 120 -26.81 27.11 22.00
N ASN A 121 -28.06 26.62 22.06
CA ASN A 121 -28.36 25.20 22.16
C ASN A 121 -27.84 24.39 20.96
N VAL A 122 -27.89 24.95 19.74
CA VAL A 122 -27.36 24.33 18.53
C VAL A 122 -25.84 24.45 18.50
N ALA A 123 -25.28 25.58 18.91
CA ALA A 123 -23.82 25.76 18.98
C ALA A 123 -23.16 24.76 19.95
N ASP A 124 -23.78 24.49 21.09
CA ASP A 124 -23.28 23.51 22.06
C ASP A 124 -23.38 22.07 21.54
N LEU A 125 -24.41 21.75 20.74
CA LEU A 125 -24.51 20.49 20.01
C LEU A 125 -23.45 20.36 18.91
N LEU A 126 -23.20 21.42 18.14
CA LEU A 126 -22.19 21.46 17.08
C LEU A 126 -20.78 21.29 17.64
N LYS A 127 -20.50 21.75 18.87
CA LYS A 127 -19.21 21.53 19.57
C LYS A 127 -18.93 20.07 19.88
N LEU A 128 -19.96 19.24 20.05
CA LEU A 128 -19.80 17.79 20.24
C LEU A 128 -19.28 17.12 18.95
N GLY A 129 -19.41 17.80 17.80
CA GLY A 129 -18.92 17.39 16.50
C GLY A 129 -20.03 16.93 15.56
N PRO A 130 -19.72 16.75 14.26
CA PRO A 130 -20.70 16.44 13.22
C PRO A 130 -21.47 15.13 13.47
N LYS A 131 -20.90 14.22 14.28
CA LYS A 131 -21.54 12.96 14.66
C LYS A 131 -22.73 13.12 15.61
N PHE A 132 -22.89 14.29 16.22
CA PHE A 132 -24.01 14.65 17.12
C PHE A 132 -25.05 15.55 16.43
N CYS A 133 -24.82 15.91 15.17
CA CYS A 133 -25.78 16.65 14.34
C CYS A 133 -26.83 15.74 13.70
N GLU A 134 -26.61 14.42 13.72
CA GLU A 134 -27.59 13.41 13.36
C GLU A 134 -28.03 12.67 14.63
N HIS A 135 -29.33 12.50 14.83
CA HIS A 135 -29.92 11.77 15.95
C HIS A 135 -30.74 10.58 15.43
N PRO A 136 -30.94 9.49 16.20
CA PRO A 136 -30.31 9.13 17.47
C PRO A 136 -29.56 7.78 17.36
N ALA A 137 -28.81 7.44 18.42
CA ALA A 137 -28.49 6.06 18.71
C ALA A 137 -29.81 5.33 19.06
N LEU A 138 -30.57 4.96 18.04
CA LEU A 138 -31.76 4.13 18.20
C LEU A 138 -31.35 2.85 18.92
N ASP A 139 -32.05 2.51 19.99
CA ASP A 139 -31.83 1.23 20.64
C ASP A 139 -32.04 0.09 19.63
N LYS A 140 -31.42 -1.07 19.84
CA LYS A 140 -31.56 -2.21 18.93
C LYS A 140 -33.04 -2.57 18.71
N THR A 141 -33.86 -2.37 19.74
CA THR A 141 -35.32 -2.58 19.66
C THR A 141 -35.99 -1.57 18.74
N GLU A 142 -35.60 -0.30 18.79
CA GLU A 142 -36.12 0.77 17.93
C GLU A 142 -35.66 0.60 16.48
N LEU A 143 -34.41 0.20 16.25
CA LEU A 143 -33.89 -0.17 14.92
C LEU A 143 -34.69 -1.33 14.29
N LEU A 144 -34.97 -2.38 15.08
CA LEU A 144 -35.83 -3.48 14.64
C LEU A 144 -37.27 -3.01 14.38
N GLY A 145 -37.77 -2.08 15.19
CA GLY A 145 -39.06 -1.43 14.97
C GLY A 145 -39.10 -0.69 13.63
N LEU A 146 -38.00 -0.01 13.27
CA LEU A 146 -37.87 0.70 12.00
C LEU A 146 -37.88 -0.26 10.81
N VAL A 147 -37.12 -1.37 10.89
CA VAL A 147 -37.08 -2.42 9.85
C VAL A 147 -38.46 -3.03 9.65
N ARG A 148 -39.19 -3.34 10.74
CA ARG A 148 -40.57 -3.87 10.66
C ARG A 148 -41.53 -2.86 10.04
N THR A 149 -41.39 -1.59 10.37
CA THR A 149 -42.24 -0.52 9.81
C THR A 149 -41.98 -0.31 8.32
N ALA A 150 -40.73 -0.40 7.89
CA ALA A 150 -40.35 -0.34 6.48
C ALA A 150 -40.87 -1.56 5.70
N ALA A 151 -40.68 -2.77 6.25
CA ALA A 151 -41.18 -4.00 5.65
C ALA A 151 -42.72 -4.02 5.54
N GLY A 152 -43.43 -3.49 6.53
CA GLY A 152 -44.89 -3.37 6.49
C GLY A 152 -45.43 -2.41 5.41
N LYS A 153 -44.56 -1.57 4.82
CA LYS A 153 -44.88 -0.69 3.68
C LYS A 153 -44.41 -1.25 2.33
N ALA A 154 -43.62 -2.33 2.33
CA ALA A 154 -43.18 -2.99 1.11
C ALA A 154 -44.32 -3.78 0.47
N ARG A 155 -44.16 -4.13 -0.81
CA ARG A 155 -45.09 -5.04 -1.49
C ARG A 155 -45.05 -6.42 -0.83
N THR A 156 -46.17 -7.14 -0.87
CA THR A 156 -46.35 -8.42 -0.16
C THR A 156 -45.31 -9.48 -0.54
N ASP A 157 -44.79 -9.44 -1.76
CA ASP A 157 -43.73 -10.30 -2.29
C ASP A 157 -42.31 -9.88 -1.86
N GLU A 158 -42.13 -8.64 -1.41
CA GLU A 158 -40.83 -8.08 -1.03
C GLU A 158 -40.63 -7.96 0.48
N VAL A 159 -41.67 -8.18 1.30
CA VAL A 159 -41.61 -8.03 2.77
C VAL A 159 -40.47 -8.85 3.38
N ASP A 160 -40.37 -10.14 3.02
CA ASP A 160 -39.33 -11.04 3.56
C ASP A 160 -37.93 -10.60 3.18
N ARG A 161 -37.76 -10.10 1.95
CA ARG A 161 -36.48 -9.57 1.46
C ARG A 161 -36.12 -8.30 2.22
N CYS A 162 -37.07 -7.40 2.42
CA CYS A 162 -36.89 -6.13 3.13
C CYS A 162 -36.53 -6.35 4.61
N ILE A 163 -37.16 -7.33 5.28
CA ILE A 163 -36.79 -7.73 6.65
C ILE A 163 -35.37 -8.28 6.69
N ARG A 164 -35.03 -9.18 5.76
CA ARG A 164 -33.70 -9.82 5.72
C ARG A 164 -32.59 -8.80 5.51
N GLU A 165 -32.73 -7.96 4.49
CA GLU A 165 -31.77 -6.89 4.19
C GLU A 165 -31.70 -5.84 5.31
N GLY A 166 -32.84 -5.47 5.90
CA GLY A 166 -32.91 -4.51 7.01
C GLY A 166 -32.24 -5.03 8.30
N VAL A 167 -32.36 -6.33 8.60
CA VAL A 167 -31.67 -6.97 9.73
C VAL A 167 -30.17 -7.08 9.46
N ASP A 168 -29.77 -7.36 8.22
CA ASP A 168 -28.35 -7.42 7.82
C ASP A 168 -27.65 -6.06 7.91
N CYS A 169 -28.40 -4.96 7.72
CA CYS A 169 -27.90 -3.60 7.88
C CYS A 169 -27.73 -3.16 9.34
N LEU A 170 -28.29 -3.91 10.30
CA LEU A 170 -28.04 -3.61 11.71
C LEU A 170 -26.56 -3.80 11.98
N PRO A 171 -25.90 -2.87 12.71
CA PRO A 171 -24.49 -3.00 13.02
C PRO A 171 -24.29 -4.22 13.91
N GLN A 172 -24.08 -5.37 13.30
CA GLN A 172 -23.35 -6.46 13.92
C GLN A 172 -22.03 -5.83 14.34
N LYS A 173 -21.59 -6.10 15.56
CA LYS A 173 -20.22 -5.76 15.98
C LYS A 173 -19.27 -6.56 15.09
N ILE A 174 -19.05 -6.10 13.87
CA ILE A 174 -18.10 -6.67 12.93
C ILE A 174 -16.76 -6.28 13.52
N PHE A 175 -16.14 -7.25 14.19
CA PHE A 175 -14.70 -7.30 14.29
C PHE A 175 -14.16 -7.17 12.87
N PHE A 176 -13.74 -5.96 12.52
CA PHE A 176 -12.98 -5.68 11.31
C PHE A 176 -11.67 -6.49 11.42
N LEU A 177 -11.67 -7.75 10.97
CA LEU A 177 -10.45 -8.54 10.91
C LEU A 177 -9.51 -7.85 9.91
N PRO A 178 -8.31 -7.42 10.33
CA PRO A 178 -7.40 -6.72 9.47
C PRO A 178 -6.76 -7.71 8.48
N ASN A 179 -7.21 -7.65 7.23
CA ASN A 179 -6.35 -7.55 6.06
C ASN A 179 -5.08 -8.46 6.05
N ARG A 180 -5.26 -9.78 6.26
CA ARG A 180 -4.17 -10.78 6.15
C ARG A 180 -3.69 -11.01 4.71
N PHE A 181 -4.45 -10.57 3.70
CA PHE A 181 -4.17 -10.92 2.30
C PHE A 181 -3.05 -10.15 1.60
N CYS A 182 -2.72 -8.90 1.98
CA CYS A 182 -1.63 -8.17 1.27
C CYS A 182 -0.21 -8.57 1.74
N TRP A 183 -0.06 -9.35 2.83
CA TRP A 183 1.26 -9.85 3.27
C TRP A 183 1.64 -11.21 2.65
N SER A 184 0.67 -12.06 2.29
CA SER A 184 0.94 -13.40 1.73
C SER A 184 1.73 -13.33 0.42
N TRP A 185 1.35 -12.41 -0.47
CA TRP A 185 1.97 -12.27 -1.79
C TRP A 185 3.47 -11.89 -1.74
N GLU A 186 3.89 -11.13 -0.72
CA GLU A 186 5.29 -10.71 -0.58
C GLU A 186 6.17 -11.87 -0.10
N ASN A 187 5.61 -12.80 0.68
CA ASN A 187 6.27 -14.06 1.06
C ASN A 187 6.29 -15.07 -0.09
N ASP A 188 5.19 -15.24 -0.82
CA ASP A 188 5.10 -16.18 -1.96
C ASP A 188 6.12 -15.84 -3.07
N LEU A 189 6.37 -14.54 -3.31
CA LEU A 189 7.38 -14.08 -4.26
C LEU A 189 8.82 -14.29 -3.77
N GLN A 190 9.09 -14.18 -2.46
CA GLN A 190 10.41 -14.47 -1.92
C GLN A 190 10.72 -15.97 -1.98
N GLU A 191 9.74 -16.83 -1.70
CA GLU A 191 9.90 -18.28 -1.81
C GLU A 191 10.14 -18.73 -3.26
N THR A 192 9.45 -18.12 -4.24
CA THR A 192 9.70 -18.40 -5.66
C THR A 192 11.03 -17.85 -6.19
N LEU A 193 11.53 -16.74 -5.65
CA LEU A 193 12.83 -16.15 -6.04
C LEU A 193 14.03 -16.82 -5.35
N CYS A 194 13.83 -17.43 -4.18
CA CYS A 194 14.85 -18.16 -3.43
C CYS A 194 14.85 -19.67 -3.73
N GLY A 195 14.15 -20.09 -4.79
CA GLY A 195 14.09 -21.49 -5.25
C GLY A 195 15.42 -22.20 -5.12
N ASP A 196 15.42 -23.16 -4.20
CA ASP A 196 16.41 -24.16 -3.87
C ASP A 196 17.73 -24.11 -4.66
N LYS A 197 18.75 -23.51 -4.03
CA LYS A 197 20.14 -23.95 -4.25
C LYS A 197 20.41 -25.25 -3.47
N THR A 198 19.52 -26.23 -3.53
CA THR A 198 19.91 -27.62 -3.24
C THR A 198 20.43 -28.21 -4.53
N SER A 199 21.61 -27.75 -4.93
CA SER A 199 22.43 -28.46 -5.90
C SER A 199 22.74 -29.82 -5.31
N ASP A 200 22.27 -30.86 -6.00
CA ASP A 200 22.62 -32.26 -5.86
C ASP A 200 24.11 -32.43 -5.53
N ALA A 201 24.41 -32.66 -4.25
CA ALA A 201 25.64 -33.32 -3.86
C ALA A 201 25.47 -34.80 -4.22
N ALA A 202 26.01 -35.19 -5.37
CA ALA A 202 26.13 -36.59 -5.76
C ALA A 202 26.83 -37.39 -4.64
N PRO A 203 26.38 -38.61 -4.32
CA PRO A 203 27.12 -39.50 -3.42
C PRO A 203 28.35 -40.02 -4.17
N ALA A 204 29.52 -39.43 -3.91
CA ALA A 204 30.80 -40.01 -4.30
C ALA A 204 31.09 -41.21 -3.39
N SER A 205 30.93 -42.41 -3.96
CA SER A 205 31.45 -43.66 -3.44
C SER A 205 32.98 -43.65 -3.40
N SER A 206 33.52 -44.14 -2.27
CA SER A 206 34.83 -44.76 -2.02
C SER A 206 35.87 -44.80 -3.15
N ASP A 207 37.12 -44.39 -2.87
CA ASP A 207 38.20 -45.34 -2.56
C ASP A 207 39.51 -44.64 -2.10
N SER A 208 40.35 -45.48 -1.50
CA SER A 208 41.54 -45.32 -0.69
C SER A 208 42.78 -44.74 -1.38
N GLY A 209 43.72 -44.17 -0.61
CA GLY A 209 45.16 -44.26 -0.95
C GLY A 209 46.06 -43.05 -0.70
N ALA A 210 46.77 -43.11 0.43
CA ALA A 210 48.21 -42.86 0.60
C ALA A 210 48.89 -41.49 0.30
N THR A 211 49.66 -41.08 1.31
CA THR A 211 51.02 -40.48 1.29
C THR A 211 51.24 -39.02 0.86
N GLY A 212 51.96 -38.29 1.72
CA GLY A 212 53.16 -37.58 1.27
C GLY A 212 53.21 -36.06 1.50
N SER A 213 53.85 -35.68 2.61
CA SER A 213 54.66 -34.48 2.89
C SER A 213 54.99 -33.53 1.71
N GLN A 214 54.78 -32.22 1.85
CA GLN A 214 55.73 -31.20 2.36
C GLN A 214 55.33 -29.78 1.91
N PRO A 215 55.84 -28.72 2.60
CA PRO A 215 55.44 -27.34 2.41
C PRO A 215 56.32 -26.63 1.37
N THR A 216 55.75 -25.68 0.61
CA THR A 216 56.54 -24.63 -0.04
C THR A 216 55.89 -23.26 0.15
N THR A 217 56.74 -22.40 0.67
CA THR A 217 56.68 -20.95 0.87
C THR A 217 56.53 -20.17 -0.44
N GLY A 218 55.95 -18.98 -0.34
CA GLY A 218 56.32 -17.83 -1.17
C GLY A 218 55.31 -17.46 -2.25
N ASN A 219 54.61 -16.34 -2.04
CA ASN A 219 55.02 -15.08 -2.67
C ASN A 219 53.99 -13.98 -2.38
N ASP A 220 54.47 -12.94 -1.72
CA ASP A 220 53.92 -11.61 -1.72
C ASP A 220 53.89 -11.03 -3.15
N ALA A 221 52.74 -10.54 -3.59
CA ALA A 221 52.63 -9.51 -4.62
C ALA A 221 51.26 -8.82 -4.53
N PRO A 222 51.19 -7.49 -4.36
CA PRO A 222 49.95 -6.74 -4.45
C PRO A 222 49.80 -6.14 -5.86
N PRO A 223 48.64 -6.26 -6.53
CA PRO A 223 48.36 -5.40 -7.68
C PRO A 223 47.38 -4.28 -7.30
N GLU A 224 47.96 -3.08 -7.31
CA GLU A 224 47.51 -1.91 -8.05
C GLU A 224 46.06 -1.41 -7.89
N SER A 225 45.98 -0.28 -7.20
CA SER A 225 44.88 0.67 -7.21
C SER A 225 44.62 1.25 -8.61
N PRO A 226 43.38 1.20 -9.13
CA PRO A 226 43.03 2.00 -10.30
C PRO A 226 42.69 3.45 -9.90
N SER A 227 43.38 4.39 -10.54
CA SER A 227 43.12 5.83 -10.49
C SER A 227 41.76 6.21 -11.12
N PRO A 228 41.08 7.25 -10.62
CA PRO A 228 39.83 7.73 -11.20
C PRO A 228 40.07 8.51 -12.51
N GLY A 229 39.57 7.96 -13.61
CA GLY A 229 39.51 8.63 -14.91
C GLY A 229 38.50 9.78 -14.88
N SER A 230 39.03 10.99 -15.07
CA SER A 230 38.28 12.21 -15.36
C SER A 230 37.48 12.04 -16.66
N THR A 231 36.14 12.08 -16.57
CA THR A 231 35.27 12.06 -17.75
C THR A 231 34.86 13.49 -18.08
N THR A 232 35.48 14.03 -19.12
CA THR A 232 35.13 15.30 -19.77
C THR A 232 33.71 15.28 -20.34
N LEU A 233 32.93 16.29 -19.97
CA LEU A 233 31.62 16.65 -20.53
C LEU A 233 31.74 17.03 -22.01
N GLY A 234 31.33 16.13 -22.91
CA GLY A 234 31.11 16.41 -24.32
C GLY A 234 29.71 17.00 -24.54
N SER A 235 29.63 18.33 -24.61
CA SER A 235 28.50 19.07 -25.15
C SER A 235 28.49 18.95 -26.67
N THR A 236 27.44 18.36 -27.24
CA THR A 236 27.06 18.62 -28.63
C THR A 236 25.55 18.63 -28.74
N GLY A 237 25.01 19.84 -28.81
CA GLY A 237 23.66 20.07 -29.29
C GLY A 237 23.55 19.75 -30.78
N LYS A 238 22.42 19.15 -31.16
CA LYS A 238 21.90 19.25 -32.53
C LYS A 238 20.42 19.59 -32.46
N SER A 239 20.17 20.87 -32.69
CA SER A 239 18.91 21.42 -33.20
C SER A 239 18.59 20.77 -34.54
N LEU A 240 17.39 20.22 -34.68
CA LEU A 240 16.78 19.85 -35.95
C LEU A 240 15.25 19.95 -35.78
N PHE A 241 14.73 21.16 -35.92
CA PHE A 241 13.34 21.39 -36.29
C PHE A 241 13.33 22.24 -37.57
N SER A 242 12.96 21.62 -38.68
CA SER A 242 12.56 22.29 -39.91
C SER A 242 11.38 21.56 -40.55
N GLY A 243 10.26 22.27 -40.75
CA GLY A 243 9.20 22.02 -41.74
C GLY A 243 8.37 20.72 -41.60
N LYS A 244 7.05 20.71 -41.81
CA LYS A 244 6.15 21.57 -42.59
C LYS A 244 4.83 21.76 -41.86
#